data_AF-A0A9Q4D3H9-F1
#
_entry.id   AF-A0A9Q4D3H9-F1
#
_cell.length_a   1.000
_cell.length_b   1.000
_cell.length_c   1.000
_cell.angle_alpha   90.00
_cell.angle_beta   90.00
_cell.angle_gamma   90.00
#
_symmetry.space_group_name_H-M   'P 1'
#
loop_
_entity.id
_entity.type
_entity.pdbx_description
1 polymer ?
#
loop_
_entity_poly.entity_id
_entity_poly.type
_entity_poly.pdbx_seq_one_letter_code
_entity_poly.pdbx_strand_id
1 'polypeptide(L)'
;QFTVPSFEYTMSDAPSNLHFIGPLCATGSQVPLPEWWSELDGTRPVVHVTQGTVANTDYGQAIEPTLRALADEDVLVVVSTGGHPVESLPTLPANARAATFLPYDELLPRTSVYVTNGGYGGVQYALRYGVPIVATGGKGPG
;
A
#
# COMPACT_ATOMS: atom_id res chain seq x y z
N GLN A 1 -19.00 -13.45 -1.08
CA GLN A 1 -18.43 -12.09 -1.14
C GLN A 1 -17.27 -12.01 -0.16
N PHE A 2 -16.25 -11.23 -0.51
CA PHE A 2 -15.09 -10.98 0.35
C PHE A 2 -15.30 -9.64 1.05
N THR A 3 -16.05 -9.61 2.14
CA THR A 3 -16.17 -8.41 2.99
C THR A 3 -16.61 -8.77 4.41
N VAL A 4 -16.65 -7.79 5.31
CA VAL A 4 -17.22 -7.90 6.65
C VAL A 4 -18.48 -7.01 6.70
N PRO A 5 -19.52 -7.36 7.47
CA PRO A 5 -20.79 -6.63 7.45
C PRO A 5 -20.67 -5.13 7.76
N SER A 6 -19.65 -4.73 8.52
CA SER A 6 -19.38 -3.33 8.86
C SER A 6 -18.82 -2.48 7.71
N PHE A 7 -18.58 -3.08 6.55
CA PHE A 7 -18.05 -2.42 5.34
C PHE A 7 -19.08 -2.37 4.20
N GLU A 8 -20.32 -2.80 4.43
CA GLU A 8 -21.41 -2.68 3.46
C GLU A 8 -22.47 -1.67 3.94
N TYR A 9 -23.07 -0.96 2.99
CA TYR A 9 -24.32 -0.23 3.22
C TYR A 9 -25.41 -1.24 3.62
N THR A 10 -26.35 -0.87 4.50
CA THR A 10 -27.41 -1.78 4.98
C THR A 10 -28.18 -2.40 3.81
N MET A 11 -27.84 -3.65 3.45
CA MET A 11 -28.63 -4.45 2.52
C MET A 11 -29.73 -5.14 3.32
N SER A 12 -30.98 -4.72 3.11
CA SER A 12 -32.16 -5.30 3.78
C SER A 12 -32.49 -6.72 3.33
N ASP A 13 -31.87 -7.23 2.26
CA ASP A 13 -32.23 -8.51 1.62
C ASP A 13 -31.02 -9.37 1.24
N ALA A 14 -30.21 -9.79 2.22
CA ALA A 14 -29.12 -10.75 1.99
C ALA A 14 -29.62 -12.22 2.08
N PRO A 15 -29.30 -13.10 1.09
CA PRO A 15 -29.71 -14.50 1.10
C PRO A 15 -28.94 -15.35 2.15
N SER A 16 -29.59 -16.40 2.65
CA SER A 16 -29.17 -17.21 3.82
C SER A 16 -27.91 -18.07 3.64
N ASN A 17 -27.23 -18.00 2.49
CA ASN A 17 -26.07 -18.80 2.14
C ASN A 17 -24.77 -17.97 1.92
N LEU A 18 -24.74 -16.71 2.36
CA LEU A 18 -23.57 -15.86 2.26
C LEU A 18 -22.58 -16.13 3.41
N HIS A 19 -21.41 -16.69 3.07
CA HIS A 19 -20.28 -16.82 4.00
C HIS A 19 -19.16 -15.84 3.63
N PHE A 20 -18.72 -15.05 4.61
CA PHE A 20 -17.59 -14.13 4.51
C PHE A 20 -16.32 -14.83 4.98
N ILE A 21 -15.37 -15.09 4.06
CA ILE A 21 -14.19 -15.93 4.32
C ILE A 21 -12.89 -15.15 4.60
N GLY A 22 -12.97 -13.83 4.83
CA GLY A 22 -11.79 -13.00 5.05
C GLY A 22 -10.89 -12.88 3.80
N PRO A 23 -9.75 -12.17 3.90
CA PRO A 23 -8.85 -11.92 2.78
C PRO A 23 -8.03 -13.17 2.42
N LEU A 24 -7.88 -13.43 1.12
CA LEU A 24 -6.93 -14.41 0.62
C LEU A 24 -5.51 -13.91 0.90
N CYS A 25 -4.85 -14.58 1.85
CA CYS A 25 -3.46 -14.37 2.21
C CYS A 25 -2.54 -14.67 1.00
N ALA A 26 -1.81 -13.69 0.51
CA ALA A 26 -0.56 -13.94 -0.21
C ALA A 26 0.56 -14.18 0.82
N THR A 27 0.39 -15.17 1.69
CA THR A 27 1.46 -15.63 2.58
C THR A 27 2.53 -16.32 1.75
N GLY A 28 3.77 -15.83 1.80
CA GLY A 28 4.95 -16.60 1.39
C GLY A 28 5.72 -16.15 0.14
N SER A 29 5.52 -14.94 -0.39
CA SER A 29 6.46 -14.43 -1.39
C SER A 29 7.78 -14.05 -0.70
N GLN A 30 8.81 -14.90 -0.83
CA GLN A 30 10.19 -14.58 -0.44
C GLN A 30 10.76 -13.56 -1.43
N VAL A 31 10.28 -12.32 -1.36
CA VAL A 31 10.88 -11.21 -2.10
C VAL A 31 12.22 -10.88 -1.44
N PRO A 32 13.35 -10.86 -2.17
CA PRO A 32 14.62 -10.48 -1.59
C PRO A 32 14.57 -9.04 -1.08
N LEU A 33 15.33 -8.76 -0.03
CA LEU A 33 15.44 -7.41 0.53
C LEU A 33 16.12 -6.49 -0.49
N PRO A 34 15.56 -5.31 -0.78
CA PRO A 34 16.23 -4.30 -1.60
C PRO A 34 17.57 -3.85 -0.98
N GLU A 35 18.51 -3.39 -1.80
CA GLU A 35 19.85 -2.96 -1.34
C GLU A 35 19.79 -1.83 -0.31
N TRP A 36 18.80 -0.94 -0.43
CA TRP A 36 18.58 0.19 0.48
C TRP A 36 17.85 -0.20 1.78
N TRP A 37 17.47 -1.47 1.96
CA TRP A 37 16.63 -1.89 3.09
C TRP A 37 17.23 -1.55 4.47
N SER A 38 18.56 -1.51 4.57
CA SER A 38 19.26 -1.11 5.80
C SER A 38 18.97 0.32 6.25
N GLU A 39 18.42 1.18 5.39
CA GLU A 39 18.00 2.54 5.75
C GLU A 39 16.72 2.57 6.61
N LEU A 40 15.99 1.45 6.70
CA LEU A 40 14.84 1.28 7.60
C LEU A 40 15.30 0.93 9.03
N ASP A 41 16.21 1.74 9.56
CA ASP A 41 16.91 1.54 10.84
C ASP A 41 16.15 2.12 12.06
N GLY A 42 15.01 2.76 11.82
CA GLY A 42 14.18 3.38 12.85
C GLY A 42 14.59 4.81 13.23
N THR A 43 15.56 5.41 12.54
CA THR A 43 15.94 6.82 12.75
C THR A 43 14.89 7.80 12.24
N ARG A 44 14.15 7.44 11.19
CA ARG A 44 13.11 8.25 10.57
C ARG A 44 11.77 7.50 10.50
N PRO A 45 10.62 8.19 10.62
CA PRO A 45 9.32 7.60 10.33
C PRO A 45 9.27 7.09 8.89
N VAL A 46 8.62 5.95 8.67
CA VAL A 46 8.49 5.34 7.34
C VAL A 46 7.08 5.57 6.82
N VAL A 47 6.98 6.18 5.64
CA VAL A 47 5.72 6.31 4.90
C VAL A 47 5.74 5.35 3.73
N HIS A 48 4.94 4.29 3.79
CA HIS A 48 4.83 3.35 2.68
C HIS A 48 3.70 3.77 1.74
N VAL A 49 3.97 3.88 0.44
CA VAL A 49 2.98 4.21 -0.60
C VAL A 49 2.93 3.17 -1.72
N THR A 50 1.73 2.81 -2.14
CA THR A 50 1.49 1.89 -3.28
C THR A 50 0.11 2.08 -3.90
N GLN A 51 -0.05 1.69 -5.16
CA GLN A 51 -1.33 1.71 -5.88
C GLN A 51 -1.83 0.31 -6.28
N GLY A 52 -1.23 -0.74 -5.70
CA GLY A 52 -1.56 -2.12 -6.01
C GLY A 52 -1.03 -2.55 -7.39
N THR A 53 -1.53 -3.68 -7.89
CA THR A 53 -0.98 -4.35 -9.10
C THR A 53 -1.86 -4.23 -10.35
N VAL A 54 -3.13 -3.80 -10.20
CA VAL A 54 -4.13 -3.86 -11.28
C VAL A 54 -4.41 -2.49 -11.92
N ALA A 55 -4.42 -1.41 -11.13
CA ALA A 55 -4.67 -0.05 -11.59
C ALA A 55 -3.49 0.88 -11.24
N ASN A 56 -2.29 0.48 -11.66
CA ASN A 56 -1.04 1.16 -11.35
C ASN A 56 -0.31 1.77 -12.56
N THR A 57 -1.08 2.19 -13.57
CA THR A 57 -0.56 2.85 -14.77
C THR A 57 -0.52 4.37 -14.65
N ASP A 58 -1.27 4.95 -13.71
CA ASP A 58 -1.29 6.39 -13.40
C ASP A 58 -0.78 6.60 -11.98
N TYR A 59 0.50 6.94 -11.85
CA TYR A 59 1.13 7.19 -10.55
C TYR A 59 0.60 8.46 -9.85
N GLY A 60 -0.11 9.32 -10.57
CA GLY A 60 -0.67 10.57 -10.08
C GLY A 60 -1.78 10.40 -9.02
N GLN A 61 -2.31 9.19 -8.84
CA GLN A 61 -3.37 8.96 -7.84
C GLN A 61 -2.85 8.92 -6.40
N ALA A 62 -1.63 8.42 -6.17
CA ALA A 62 -1.10 8.29 -4.81
C ALA A 62 0.43 8.44 -4.74
N ILE A 63 1.18 7.80 -5.64
CA ILE A 63 2.64 7.77 -5.55
C ILE A 63 3.23 9.16 -5.80
N GLU A 64 2.92 9.82 -6.92
CA GLU A 64 3.49 11.15 -7.22
C GLU A 64 3.07 12.22 -6.21
N PRO A 65 1.78 12.34 -5.80
CA PRO A 65 1.40 13.32 -4.78
C PRO A 65 2.11 13.09 -3.45
N THR A 66 2.30 11.84 -3.04
CA THR A 66 3.00 11.50 -1.78
C THR A 66 4.47 11.87 -1.86
N LEU A 67 5.16 11.47 -2.93
CA LEU A 67 6.58 11.80 -3.14
C LEU A 67 6.79 13.31 -3.14
N ARG A 68 5.93 14.06 -3.82
CA ARG A 68 6.02 15.52 -3.88
C ARG A 68 5.72 16.18 -2.53
N ALA A 69 4.69 15.72 -1.82
CA ALA A 69 4.28 16.33 -0.56
C ALA A 69 5.28 16.11 0.58
N LEU A 70 6.06 15.02 0.51
CA LEU A 70 7.00 14.61 1.56
C LEU A 70 8.47 14.81 1.17
N ALA A 71 8.76 15.45 0.02
CA ALA A 71 10.13 15.52 -0.52
C ALA A 71 11.15 16.17 0.43
N ASP A 72 10.70 17.16 1.21
CA ASP A 72 11.52 17.94 2.14
C ASP A 72 11.28 17.56 3.63
N GLU A 73 10.46 16.55 3.88
CA GLU A 73 10.12 16.09 5.23
C GLU A 73 11.15 15.06 5.75
N ASP A 74 11.36 15.05 7.07
CA ASP A 74 12.27 14.10 7.74
C ASP A 74 11.61 12.73 7.93
N VAL A 75 11.28 12.10 6.80
CA VAL A 75 10.68 10.75 6.71
C VAL A 75 11.41 9.95 5.64
N LEU A 76 11.24 8.63 5.65
CA LEU A 76 11.65 7.76 4.55
C LEU A 76 10.40 7.29 3.80
N VAL A 77 10.27 7.71 2.54
CA VAL A 77 9.16 7.30 1.68
C VAL A 77 9.52 6.02 0.95
N VAL A 78 8.75 4.95 1.21
CA VAL A 78 8.96 3.63 0.60
C VAL A 78 7.87 3.34 -0.41
N VAL A 79 8.24 3.20 -1.68
CA VAL A 79 7.31 2.95 -2.79
C VAL A 79 7.35 1.48 -3.19
N SER A 80 6.18 0.86 -3.37
CA SER A 80 6.08 -0.37 -4.17
C SER A 80 5.28 -0.15 -5.45
N THR A 81 5.85 -0.52 -6.59
CA THR A 81 5.25 -0.33 -7.92
C THR A 81 4.38 -1.50 -8.36
N GLY A 82 4.19 -2.52 -7.53
CA GLY A 82 3.23 -3.60 -7.79
C GLY A 82 3.47 -4.36 -9.09
N GLY A 83 4.73 -4.54 -9.50
CA GLY A 83 5.10 -5.30 -10.72
C GLY A 83 5.67 -4.46 -11.86
N HIS A 84 5.52 -3.13 -11.83
CA HIS A 84 6.12 -2.26 -12.85
C HIS A 84 7.62 -2.00 -12.56
N PRO A 85 8.45 -1.76 -13.60
CA PRO A 85 9.84 -1.37 -13.40
C PRO A 85 9.95 -0.10 -12.56
N VAL A 86 10.91 -0.03 -11.64
CA VAL A 86 11.11 1.15 -10.77
C VAL A 86 11.45 2.39 -11.60
N GLU A 87 12.12 2.19 -12.73
CA GLU A 87 12.54 3.21 -13.70
C GLU A 87 11.35 3.89 -14.39
N SER A 88 10.13 3.34 -14.25
CA SER A 88 8.91 3.99 -14.74
C SER A 88 8.40 5.10 -13.81
N LEU A 89 8.89 5.17 -12.56
CA LEU A 89 8.55 6.23 -11.62
C LEU A 89 9.17 7.57 -12.06
N PRO A 90 8.59 8.71 -11.65
CA PRO A 90 9.31 9.98 -11.73
C PRO A 90 10.59 9.94 -10.91
N THR A 91 11.48 10.91 -11.13
CA THR A 91 12.70 11.08 -10.32
C THR A 91 12.36 11.08 -8.84
N LEU A 92 12.97 10.16 -8.10
CA LEU A 92 12.74 10.02 -6.67
C LEU A 92 13.44 11.14 -5.89
N PRO A 93 12.75 11.78 -4.93
CA PRO A 93 13.39 12.61 -3.92
C PRO A 93 14.49 11.86 -3.15
N ALA A 94 15.41 12.58 -2.54
CA ALA A 94 16.54 11.99 -1.80
C ALA A 94 16.09 11.06 -0.65
N ASN A 95 14.93 11.35 -0.07
CA ASN A 95 14.33 10.60 1.03
C ASN A 95 13.37 9.49 0.57
N ALA A 96 13.36 9.14 -0.73
CA ALA A 96 12.50 8.11 -1.27
C ALA A 96 13.29 6.88 -1.73
N ARG A 97 12.71 5.70 -1.52
CA ARG A 97 13.23 4.41 -1.99
C ARG A 97 12.10 3.61 -2.62
N ALA A 98 12.42 2.86 -3.66
CA ALA A 98 11.43 2.10 -4.42
C ALA A 98 11.90 0.68 -4.68
N ALA A 99 10.93 -0.22 -4.77
CA ALA A 99 11.12 -1.57 -5.27
C ALA A 99 9.85 -2.03 -6.00
N THR A 100 10.00 -3.05 -6.86
CA THR A 100 8.85 -3.62 -7.56
C THR A 100 7.88 -4.33 -6.62
N PHE A 101 8.44 -5.10 -5.68
CA PHE A 101 7.72 -5.75 -4.59
C PHE A 101 8.53 -5.60 -3.29
N LEU A 102 7.85 -5.65 -2.14
CA LEU A 102 8.47 -5.55 -0.83
C LEU A 102 7.94 -6.68 0.08
N PRO A 103 8.75 -7.17 1.04
CA PRO A 103 8.27 -8.12 2.04
C PRO A 103 7.42 -7.39 3.08
N TYR A 104 6.09 -7.39 2.90
CA TYR A 104 5.18 -6.59 3.72
C TYR A 104 5.15 -7.03 5.19
N ASP A 105 5.37 -8.32 5.48
CA ASP A 105 5.47 -8.81 6.86
C ASP A 105 6.63 -8.17 7.64
N GLU A 106 7.68 -7.77 6.92
CA GLU A 106 8.82 -7.07 7.48
C GLU A 106 8.66 -5.54 7.39
N LEU A 107 8.06 -5.03 6.31
CA LEU A 107 7.90 -3.58 6.11
C LEU A 107 6.87 -2.96 7.05
N LEU A 108 5.70 -3.58 7.19
CA LEU A 108 4.57 -2.96 7.89
C LEU A 108 4.82 -2.72 9.38
N PRO A 109 5.51 -3.60 10.14
CA PRO A 109 5.90 -3.29 11.51
C PRO A 109 6.79 -2.04 11.66
N ARG A 110 7.48 -1.63 10.59
CA ARG A 110 8.33 -0.44 10.54
C ARG A 110 7.60 0.79 9.98
N THR A 111 6.38 0.63 9.48
CA THR A 111 5.63 1.65 8.75
C THR A 111 4.82 2.52 9.72
N SER A 112 5.03 3.83 9.65
CA SER A 112 4.27 4.82 10.44
C SER A 112 2.95 5.20 9.79
N VAL A 113 2.90 5.26 8.46
CA VAL A 113 1.69 5.56 7.67
C VAL A 113 1.70 4.76 6.37
N TYR A 114 0.54 4.21 6.00
CA TYR A 114 0.33 3.52 4.73
C TYR A 114 -0.58 4.33 3.80
N VAL A 115 -0.06 4.74 2.65
CA VAL A 115 -0.78 5.53 1.64
C VAL A 115 -1.15 4.62 0.47
N THR A 116 -2.43 4.57 0.10
CA THR A 116 -2.89 3.71 -0.98
C THR A 116 -4.09 4.28 -1.73
N ASN A 117 -4.28 3.88 -2.99
CA ASN A 117 -5.48 4.20 -3.77
C ASN A 117 -6.73 3.36 -3.38
N GLY A 118 -6.62 2.55 -2.32
CA GLY A 118 -7.75 1.77 -1.79
C GLY A 118 -7.86 0.34 -2.36
N GLY A 119 -6.76 -0.22 -2.90
CA GLY A 119 -6.72 -1.63 -3.26
C GLY A 119 -7.06 -2.54 -2.06
N TYR A 120 -8.13 -3.33 -2.18
CA TYR A 120 -8.73 -4.12 -1.11
C TYR A 120 -7.73 -5.00 -0.32
N GLY A 121 -6.72 -5.56 -0.98
CA GLY A 121 -5.70 -6.41 -0.35
C GLY A 121 -4.71 -5.67 0.56
N GLY A 122 -4.31 -4.44 0.19
CA GLY A 122 -3.33 -3.67 0.97
C GLY A 122 -3.91 -3.07 2.25
N VAL A 123 -5.18 -2.66 2.20
CA VAL A 123 -5.90 -2.09 3.35
C VAL A 123 -6.06 -3.12 4.47
N GLN A 124 -6.41 -4.37 4.13
CA GLN A 124 -6.52 -5.43 5.13
C GLN A 124 -5.18 -5.80 5.77
N TYR A 125 -4.08 -5.69 5.02
CA TYR A 125 -2.74 -5.93 5.53
C TYR A 125 -2.31 -4.84 6.52
N ALA A 126 -2.50 -3.56 6.20
CA ALA A 126 -2.18 -2.45 7.09
C ALA A 126 -2.96 -2.48 8.42
N LEU A 127 -4.25 -2.82 8.38
CA LEU A 127 -5.09 -2.97 9.58
C LEU A 127 -4.57 -4.05 10.53
N ARG A 128 -4.03 -5.17 10.01
CA ARG A 128 -3.46 -6.25 10.84
C ARG A 128 -2.29 -5.77 11.70
N TYR A 129 -1.50 -4.84 11.20
CA TYR A 129 -0.32 -4.30 11.88
C TYR A 129 -0.59 -2.99 12.63
N GLY A 130 -1.84 -2.52 12.68
CA GLY A 130 -2.21 -1.29 13.36
C GLY A 130 -1.67 -0.02 12.69
N VAL A 131 -1.32 -0.08 11.39
CA VAL A 131 -0.75 1.04 10.65
C VAL A 131 -1.88 1.98 10.18
N PRO A 132 -1.82 3.29 10.48
CA PRO A 132 -2.76 4.28 9.95
C PRO A 132 -2.79 4.29 8.41
N ILE A 133 -3.99 4.40 7.83
CA ILE A 133 -4.20 4.34 6.38
C ILE A 133 -4.69 5.68 5.84
N VAL A 134 -4.04 6.20 4.81
CA VAL A 134 -4.51 7.32 3.99
C VAL A 134 -4.95 6.76 2.64
N ALA A 135 -6.25 6.83 2.35
CA ALA A 135 -6.82 6.36 1.10
C ALA A 135 -7.12 7.52 0.15
N THR A 136 -6.48 7.56 -1.01
CA THR A 136 -6.84 8.48 -2.10
C THR A 136 -7.85 7.74 -2.99
N GLY A 137 -9.14 8.03 -2.84
CA GLY A 137 -10.20 7.29 -3.56
C GLY A 137 -9.90 7.15 -5.06
N GLY A 138 -9.94 5.93 -5.59
CA GLY A 138 -9.68 5.69 -7.01
C GLY A 138 -10.73 6.37 -7.89
N LYS A 139 -10.30 7.07 -8.94
CA LYS A 139 -11.21 7.50 -10.01
C LYS A 139 -11.75 6.25 -10.71
N GLY A 140 -13.06 6.01 -10.62
CA GLY A 140 -13.74 5.06 -11.50
C GLY A 140 -13.61 5.49 -12.97
N PRO A 141 -13.78 4.57 -13.93
CA PRO A 141 -13.77 4.95 -15.34
C PRO A 141 -14.94 5.91 -15.58
N GLY A 142 -14.61 7.13 -15.98
CA GLY A 142 -15.55 8.10 -16.55
C GLY A 142 -15.65 7.94 -18.05
#